data_AF-A0AAC9X1C5-F1
#
_entry.id   AF-A0AAC9X1C5-F1
#
_cell.length_a   1.000
_cell.length_b   1.000
_cell.length_c   1.000
_cell.angle_alpha   90.00
_cell.angle_beta   90.00
_cell.angle_gamma   90.00
#
_symmetry.space_group_name_H-M   'P 1'
#
loop_
_entity.id
_entity.type
_entity.pdbx_description
1 polymer ?
#
loop_
_entity_poly.entity_id
_entity_poly.type
_entity_poly.pdbx_seq_one_letter_code
_entity_poly.pdbx_strand_id
1 'polypeptide(L)'
;MEELATATADIRNHTPPLTITCAHGFAYHWLLPRLSTFRRAHPQLEIMLRPVDANTAFHVTGVETDNHAHIGYVRDDAPLAEPRNTRSMIIARPDVFPVAAPSA
;
A
#
# COMPACT_ATOMS: atom_id res chain seq x y z
N MET A 1 24.64 -4.36 -32.89
CA MET A 1 23.16 -4.42 -32.90
C MET A 1 22.61 -5.22 -31.72
N GLU A 2 23.43 -6.08 -31.06
CA GLU A 2 23.06 -6.77 -29.81
C GLU A 2 22.74 -5.85 -28.61
N GLU A 3 23.41 -4.72 -28.45
CA GLU A 3 23.31 -3.88 -27.23
C GLU A 3 21.90 -3.31 -26.99
N LEU A 4 21.17 -2.97 -28.06
CA LEU A 4 19.79 -2.50 -28.01
C LEU A 4 18.79 -3.62 -27.63
N ALA A 5 19.07 -4.86 -28.02
CA ALA A 5 18.23 -6.02 -27.71
C ALA A 5 18.36 -6.44 -26.24
N THR A 6 19.58 -6.33 -25.68
CA THR A 6 19.83 -6.57 -24.24
C THR A 6 19.21 -5.49 -23.37
N ALA A 7 19.35 -4.21 -23.76
CA ALA A 7 18.75 -3.09 -23.03
C ALA A 7 17.20 -3.17 -22.98
N THR A 8 16.54 -3.62 -24.06
CA THR A 8 15.09 -3.85 -24.07
C THR A 8 14.67 -5.12 -23.34
N ALA A 9 15.55 -6.10 -23.15
CA ALA A 9 15.29 -7.27 -22.31
C ALA A 9 15.37 -6.92 -20.82
N ASP A 10 16.33 -6.08 -20.40
CA ASP A 10 16.44 -5.60 -19.02
C ASP A 10 15.20 -4.79 -18.58
N ILE A 11 14.70 -3.91 -19.45
CA ILE A 11 13.49 -3.11 -19.17
C ILE A 11 12.25 -4.01 -18.97
N ARG A 12 12.16 -5.13 -19.69
CA ARG A 12 11.03 -6.08 -19.57
C ARG A 12 11.09 -6.92 -18.29
N ASN A 13 12.25 -7.05 -17.68
CA ASN A 13 12.46 -7.91 -16.51
C ASN A 13 12.37 -7.13 -15.18
N HIS A 14 12.09 -5.82 -15.23
CA HIS A 14 11.94 -5.02 -14.03
C HIS A 14 10.53 -5.17 -13.47
N THR A 15 10.42 -5.77 -12.29
CA THR A 15 9.16 -5.82 -11.55
C THR A 15 8.82 -4.39 -11.13
N PRO A 16 7.68 -3.83 -11.56
CA PRO A 16 7.33 -2.46 -11.19
C PRO A 16 7.20 -2.35 -9.67
N PRO A 17 7.66 -1.23 -9.08
CA PRO A 17 7.58 -1.04 -7.64
C PRO A 17 6.14 -1.18 -7.15
N LEU A 18 5.96 -1.90 -6.04
CA LEU A 18 4.68 -1.95 -5.35
C LEU A 18 4.49 -0.63 -4.59
N THR A 19 3.53 0.18 -5.02
CA THR A 19 3.13 1.37 -4.27
C THR A 19 2.12 0.98 -3.20
N ILE A 20 2.41 1.32 -1.95
CA ILE A 20 1.50 1.12 -0.81
C ILE A 20 1.01 2.48 -0.33
N THR A 21 -0.27 2.76 -0.49
CA THR A 21 -0.94 3.91 0.12
C THR A 21 -1.56 3.50 1.46
N CYS A 22 -1.28 4.22 2.54
CA CYS A 22 -1.88 3.91 3.83
C CYS A 22 -1.96 5.11 4.78
N ALA A 23 -2.72 5.00 5.86
CA ALA A 23 -2.80 6.05 6.89
C ALA A 23 -1.43 6.34 7.52
N HIS A 24 -1.14 7.62 7.80
CA HIS A 24 0.11 8.06 8.46
C HIS A 24 0.45 7.25 9.71
N GLY A 25 -0.49 7.12 10.66
CA GLY A 25 -0.25 6.37 11.89
C GLY A 25 0.15 4.91 11.64
N PHE A 26 -0.47 4.27 10.64
CA PHE A 26 -0.14 2.89 10.27
C PHE A 26 1.25 2.78 9.65
N ALA A 27 1.58 3.70 8.74
CA ALA A 27 2.90 3.79 8.11
C ALA A 27 4.02 3.87 9.16
N TYR A 28 3.93 4.84 10.07
CA TYR A 28 4.99 5.14 11.04
C TYR A 28 5.05 4.14 12.20
N HIS A 29 3.91 3.78 12.78
CA HIS A 29 3.91 2.96 14.00
C HIS A 29 3.95 1.45 13.73
N TRP A 30 3.57 1.00 12.53
CA TRP A 30 3.52 -0.44 12.22
C TRP A 30 4.35 -0.87 11.03
N LEU A 31 4.20 -0.21 9.88
CA LEU A 31 4.77 -0.70 8.62
C LEU A 31 6.28 -0.42 8.50
N LEU A 32 6.72 0.82 8.70
CA LEU A 32 8.14 1.19 8.59
C LEU A 32 9.07 0.35 9.49
N PRO A 33 8.75 0.08 10.77
CA PRO A 33 9.57 -0.78 11.62
C PRO A 33 9.76 -2.20 11.07
N ARG A 34 8.77 -2.72 10.32
CA ARG A 34 8.76 -4.08 9.76
C ARG A 34 9.31 -4.15 8.33
N LEU A 35 9.29 -3.02 7.62
CA LEU A 35 9.66 -2.93 6.22
C LEU A 35 11.13 -3.29 5.98
N SER A 36 12.03 -2.96 6.92
CA SER A 36 13.45 -3.29 6.79
C SER A 36 13.68 -4.80 6.69
N THR A 37 13.02 -5.58 7.56
CA THR A 37 13.10 -7.04 7.56
C THR A 37 12.44 -7.63 6.32
N PHE A 38 11.29 -7.09 5.91
CA PHE A 38 10.61 -7.52 4.68
C PHE A 38 11.49 -7.31 3.44
N ARG A 39 12.11 -6.12 3.30
CA ARG A 39 13.02 -5.81 2.17
C ARG A 39 14.22 -6.73 2.11
N ARG A 40 14.74 -7.19 3.26
CA ARG A 40 15.81 -8.20 3.29
C ARG A 40 15.33 -9.59 2.85
N ALA A 41 14.10 -9.97 3.19
CA ALA A 41 13.52 -11.25 2.79
C ALA A 41 13.06 -11.29 1.33
N HIS A 42 12.73 -10.13 0.75
CA HIS A 42 12.22 -9.98 -0.61
C HIS A 42 12.97 -8.86 -1.36
N PRO A 43 14.28 -9.01 -1.62
CA PRO A 43 15.11 -7.96 -2.22
C PRO A 43 14.70 -7.59 -3.65
N GLN A 44 14.00 -8.47 -4.36
CA GLN A 44 13.48 -8.24 -5.71
C GLN A 44 12.24 -7.32 -5.76
N LEU A 45 11.61 -7.05 -4.61
CA LEU A 45 10.43 -6.20 -4.54
C LEU A 45 10.84 -4.79 -4.11
N GLU A 46 10.75 -3.85 -5.05
CA GLU A 46 10.81 -2.44 -4.70
C GLU A 46 9.46 -2.00 -4.09
N ILE A 47 9.51 -1.39 -2.91
CA ILE A 47 8.32 -0.91 -2.20
C ILE A 47 8.41 0.61 -2.07
N MET A 48 7.40 1.30 -2.60
CA MET A 48 7.19 2.73 -2.42
C MET A 48 6.05 2.96 -1.43
N LEU A 49 6.30 3.73 -0.38
CA LEU A 49 5.29 4.04 0.64
C LEU A 49 4.74 5.46 0.40
N ARG A 50 3.40 5.58 0.32
CA ARG A 50 2.69 6.86 0.22
C ARG A 50 1.73 7.02 1.42
N PRO A 51 2.19 7.58 2.54
CA PRO A 51 1.32 7.88 3.66
C PRO A 51 0.30 8.98 3.29
N VAL A 52 -0.96 8.77 3.65
CA VAL A 52 -2.07 9.71 3.44
C VAL A 52 -2.83 9.92 4.75
N ASP A 53 -3.80 10.83 4.75
CA ASP A 53 -4.71 10.99 5.88
C ASP A 53 -5.61 9.76 6.00
N ALA A 54 -5.98 9.40 7.23
CA ALA A 54 -6.68 8.15 7.51
C ALA A 54 -8.08 8.05 6.85
N ASN A 55 -8.63 9.18 6.42
CA ASN A 55 -9.96 9.26 5.79
C ASN A 55 -9.90 9.30 4.25
N THR A 56 -8.73 9.11 3.64
CA THR A 56 -8.61 9.08 2.19
C THR A 56 -9.19 7.78 1.65
N ALA A 57 -10.34 7.88 0.97
CA ALA A 57 -10.95 6.74 0.30
C ALA A 57 -10.04 6.19 -0.81
N PHE A 58 -10.11 4.88 -1.04
CA PHE A 58 -9.42 4.26 -2.17
C PHE A 58 -10.14 4.61 -3.48
N HIS A 59 -9.43 5.24 -4.41
CA HIS A 59 -9.93 5.57 -5.74
C HIS A 59 -9.08 4.85 -6.79
N VAL A 60 -9.63 3.76 -7.37
CA VAL A 60 -8.95 2.98 -8.43
C VAL A 60 -8.55 3.85 -9.63
N THR A 61 -9.34 4.87 -9.97
CA THR A 61 -9.04 5.78 -11.08
C THR A 61 -7.84 6.69 -10.81
N GLY A 62 -7.40 6.82 -9.56
CA GLY A 62 -6.22 7.59 -9.15
C GLY A 62 -4.96 6.74 -8.98
N VAL A 63 -5.03 5.44 -9.26
CA VAL A 63 -3.89 4.53 -9.20
C VAL A 63 -3.07 4.70 -10.48
N GLU A 64 -1.92 5.36 -10.37
CA GLU A 64 -1.02 5.61 -11.51
C GLU A 64 -0.25 4.36 -11.98
N THR A 65 -0.25 3.27 -11.19
CA THR A 65 0.60 2.10 -11.40
C THR A 65 -0.20 0.80 -11.37
N ASP A 66 0.08 -0.12 -12.28
CA ASP A 66 -0.57 -1.46 -12.28
C ASP A 66 -0.32 -2.26 -10.98
N ASN A 67 0.69 -1.89 -10.18
CA ASN A 67 1.06 -2.55 -8.94
C ASN A 67 0.85 -1.64 -7.71
N HIS A 68 -0.40 -1.56 -7.22
CA HIS A 68 -0.78 -0.70 -6.10
C HIS A 68 -1.58 -1.46 -5.04
N ALA A 69 -1.30 -1.15 -3.79
CA ALA A 69 -2.06 -1.61 -2.64
C ALA A 69 -2.49 -0.43 -1.77
N HIS A 70 -3.73 -0.47 -1.29
CA HIS A 70 -4.26 0.50 -0.33
C HIS A 70 -4.56 -0.20 1.01
N ILE A 71 -4.07 0.38 2.10
CA ILE A 71 -4.36 -0.07 3.47
C ILE A 71 -5.06 1.07 4.20
N GLY A 72 -6.35 0.88 4.48
CA GLY A 72 -7.18 1.90 5.11
C GLY A 72 -8.22 1.28 6.04
N TYR A 73 -8.89 2.14 6.80
CA TYR A 73 -10.04 1.75 7.60
C TYR A 73 -11.29 1.75 6.71
N VAL A 74 -12.08 0.70 6.86
CA VAL A 74 -13.41 0.60 6.26
C VAL A 74 -14.40 0.37 7.39
N ARG A 75 -15.56 1.03 7.32
CA ARG A 75 -16.64 0.74 8.28
C ARG A 75 -17.19 -0.65 7.96
N ASP A 76 -17.60 -1.38 8.98
CA ASP A 76 -18.18 -2.72 8.81
C ASP A 76 -19.44 -2.72 7.94
N ASP A 77 -20.16 -1.59 7.90
CA ASP A 77 -21.38 -1.40 7.10
C ASP A 77 -21.11 -0.87 5.68
N ALA A 78 -19.86 -0.53 5.37
CA ALA A 78 -19.53 0.03 4.06
C ALA A 78 -19.59 -1.09 3.01
N PRO A 79 -20.25 -0.84 1.86
CA PRO A 79 -20.20 -1.79 0.77
C PRO A 79 -18.76 -1.89 0.28
N LEU A 80 -18.15 -3.07 0.44
CA LEU A 80 -16.95 -3.44 -0.30
C LEU A 80 -17.34 -3.68 -1.76
N ALA A 81 -17.55 -2.59 -2.50
CA ALA A 81 -17.49 -2.69 -3.94
C ALA A 81 -16.04 -3.09 -4.27
N GLU A 82 -15.86 -4.23 -4.94
CA GLU A 82 -14.58 -4.60 -5.53
C GLU A 82 -14.60 -4.18 -7.00
N PRO A 83 -13.96 -3.05 -7.37
CA PRO A 83 -13.74 -2.71 -8.76
C PRO A 83 -13.10 -3.88 -9.51
N ARG A 84 -13.33 -3.95 -10.83
CA ARG A 84 -12.65 -4.93 -11.68
C ARG A 84 -11.14 -4.88 -11.42
N ASN A 85 -10.52 -6.05 -11.29
CA ASN A 85 -9.09 -6.24 -11.02
C ASN A 85 -8.61 -5.74 -9.64
N THR A 86 -9.52 -5.47 -8.71
CA THR A 86 -9.18 -5.21 -7.31
C THR A 86 -9.58 -6.41 -6.46
N ARG A 87 -8.71 -6.80 -5.53
CA ARG A 87 -9.04 -7.78 -4.48
C ARG A 87 -8.93 -7.10 -3.13
N SER A 88 -9.96 -7.23 -2.31
CA SER A 88 -9.96 -6.73 -0.94
C SER A 88 -9.80 -7.87 0.06
N MET A 89 -9.18 -7.58 1.20
CA MET A 89 -9.15 -8.50 2.33
C MET A 89 -9.06 -7.74 3.65
N ILE A 90 -9.63 -8.30 4.70
CA ILE A 90 -9.52 -7.76 6.06
C ILE A 90 -8.17 -8.18 6.64
N ILE A 91 -7.37 -7.20 7.08
CA ILE A 91 -6.07 -7.43 7.74
C ILE A 91 -6.26 -7.60 9.25
N ALA A 92 -7.09 -6.75 9.87
CA ALA A 92 -7.38 -6.76 11.30
C ALA A 92 -8.68 -6.02 11.63
N ARG A 93 -9.23 -6.26 12.83
CA ARG A 93 -10.32 -5.50 13.43
C ARG A 93 -9.87 -4.95 14.80
N PRO A 94 -9.13 -3.84 14.83
CA PRO A 94 -8.67 -3.27 16.08
C PRO A 94 -9.82 -2.64 16.87
N ASP A 95 -9.75 -2.69 18.20
CA ASP A 95 -10.65 -1.93 19.06
C ASP A 95 -10.38 -0.42 18.90
N VAL A 96 -11.43 0.37 18.74
CA VAL A 96 -11.35 1.82 18.58
C VAL A 96 -11.88 2.50 19.85
N PHE A 97 -11.03 3.31 20.48
CA PHE A 97 -11.35 4.00 21.73
C PHE A 97 -11.45 5.51 21.48
N PRO A 98 -12.49 6.19 21.98
CA PRO A 98 -12.52 7.65 21.99
C PRO A 98 -11.39 8.16 22.88
N VAL A 99 -10.63 9.14 22.39
CA VAL A 99 -9.55 9.77 23.14
C VAL A 99 -9.90 11.24 23.37
N ALA A 100 -9.87 11.67 24.63
CA ALA A 100 -10.01 13.06 25.03
C ALA A 100 -8.71 13.55 25.65
N ALA A 101 -8.48 14.86 25.57
CA ALA A 101 -7.42 15.48 26.36
C ALA A 101 -7.71 15.22 27.86
N PRO A 102 -6.68 14.98 28.68
CA PRO A 102 -6.85 14.63 30.09
C PRO A 102 -7.47 15.75 30.96
N SER A 103 -7.71 16.94 30.39
CA SER A 103 -8.27 18.11 31.09
C SER A 103 -9.51 18.67 30.38
N ALA A 104 -10.51 17.83 30.15
CA ALA A 104 -11.85 18.26 29.71
C ALA A 104 -12.64 18.91 30.86
#